data_AF-A0A2V5V8U1-F1
#
_entry.id   AF-A0A2V5V8U1-F1
#
_cell.length_a   1.000
_cell.length_b   1.000
_cell.length_c   1.000
_cell.angle_alpha   90.00
_cell.angle_beta   90.00
_cell.angle_gamma   90.00
#
_symmetry.space_group_name_H-M   'P 1'
#
loop_
_entity.id
_entity.type
_entity.pdbx_description
1 polymer ?
#
loop_
_entity_poly.entity_id
_entity_poly.type
_entity_poly.pdbx_seq_one_letter_code
_entity_poly.pdbx_strand_id
1 'polypeptide(L)'
;MNQPRLEQQAQSAIRNPNSKILLGAHMSISGGLHTSIERARSINCTAMQIFVKNNMQWFARPLTPEEIAAFLNHVQRGELLSIFAHANYLINLAATNPQFHANS
;
A
#
# COMPACT_ATOMS: atom_id res chain seq x y z
N MET A 1 24.61 49.26 1.69
CA MET A 1 24.71 47.79 1.68
C MET A 1 23.41 47.24 2.22
N ASN A 2 22.51 46.77 1.37
CA ASN A 2 21.31 46.02 1.77
C ASN A 2 21.15 44.89 0.76
N GLN A 3 21.43 43.67 1.20
CA GLN A 3 21.28 42.47 0.40
C GLN A 3 19.88 41.91 0.68
N PRO A 4 19.01 41.75 -0.33
CA PRO A 4 17.69 41.19 -0.07
C PRO A 4 17.84 39.71 0.29
N ARG A 5 17.28 39.34 1.44
CA ARG A 5 17.14 37.95 1.89
C ARG A 5 16.25 37.24 0.87
N LEU A 6 16.84 36.35 0.06
CA LEU A 6 16.11 35.44 -0.82
C LEU A 6 15.30 34.48 0.05
N GLU A 7 14.06 34.85 0.36
CA GLU A 7 13.04 33.91 0.82
C GLU A 7 12.67 33.00 -0.36
N GLN A 8 13.43 31.93 -0.54
CA GLN A 8 12.97 30.79 -1.33
C GLN A 8 11.84 30.12 -0.55
N GLN A 9 10.60 30.53 -0.83
CA GLN A 9 9.41 29.80 -0.42
C GLN A 9 9.50 28.40 -1.04
N ALA A 10 9.72 27.37 -0.23
CA ALA A 10 9.69 25.99 -0.68
C ALA A 10 8.27 25.68 -1.20
N GLN A 11 8.10 25.65 -2.52
CA GLN A 11 6.84 25.27 -3.15
C GLN A 11 6.47 23.85 -2.68
N SER A 12 5.30 23.68 -2.06
CA SER A 12 4.84 22.37 -1.60
C SER A 12 4.89 21.35 -2.73
N ALA A 13 5.41 20.16 -2.45
CA ALA A 13 5.41 19.02 -3.36
C ALA A 13 4.02 18.75 -3.96
N ILE A 14 2.95 19.05 -3.21
CA ILE A 14 1.54 18.92 -3.62
C ILE A 14 1.20 19.80 -4.83
N ARG A 15 1.82 20.98 -4.94
CA ARG A 15 1.56 21.94 -6.03
C ARG A 15 2.49 21.75 -7.23
N ASN A 16 3.42 20.80 -7.18
CA ASN A 16 4.35 20.53 -8.27
C ASN A 16 3.87 19.28 -9.06
N PRO A 17 3.45 19.43 -10.32
CA PRO A 17 2.94 18.32 -11.13
C PRO A 17 4.01 17.26 -11.47
N ASN A 18 5.30 17.59 -11.31
CA ASN A 18 6.41 16.65 -11.52
C ASN A 18 6.86 15.96 -10.22
N SER A 19 6.23 16.28 -9.09
CA SER A 19 6.61 15.70 -7.80
C SER A 19 6.08 14.28 -7.65
N LYS A 20 6.98 13.37 -7.26
CA LYS A 20 6.68 11.96 -6.95
C LYS A 20 6.02 11.82 -5.58
N ILE A 21 4.91 12.51 -5.37
CA ILE A 21 4.11 12.42 -4.13
C ILE A 21 3.66 10.97 -3.96
N LEU A 22 3.72 10.45 -2.74
CA LEU A 22 3.09 9.19 -2.38
C LEU A 22 1.63 9.45 -2.04
N LEU A 23 0.74 9.23 -3.01
CA LEU A 23 -0.70 9.35 -2.83
C LEU A 23 -1.36 8.07 -3.34
N GLY A 24 -2.26 7.55 -2.52
CA GLY A 24 -2.80 6.23 -2.69
C GLY A 24 -4.12 6.01 -1.98
N ALA A 25 -4.68 4.82 -2.18
CA ALA A 25 -5.81 4.34 -1.41
C ALA A 25 -5.62 2.86 -1.03
N HIS A 26 -6.54 2.37 -0.21
CA HIS A 26 -6.61 0.95 0.12
C HIS A 26 -7.29 0.18 -1.01
N MET A 27 -6.57 -0.72 -1.67
CA MET A 27 -7.03 -1.45 -2.84
C MET A 27 -7.55 -2.83 -2.49
N SER A 28 -8.69 -3.18 -3.09
CA SER A 28 -9.19 -4.56 -3.04
C SER A 28 -8.23 -5.49 -3.78
N ILE A 29 -8.02 -6.68 -3.21
CA ILE A 29 -7.30 -7.81 -3.83
C ILE A 29 -8.27 -8.88 -4.37
N SER A 30 -9.57 -8.58 -4.45
CA SER A 30 -10.56 -9.53 -4.99
C SER A 30 -10.24 -9.88 -6.44
N GLY A 31 -10.21 -11.17 -6.77
CA GLY A 31 -9.74 -11.67 -8.06
C GLY A 31 -8.22 -11.91 -8.14
N GLY A 32 -7.46 -11.68 -7.07
CA GLY A 32 -6.03 -11.95 -6.96
C GLY A 32 -5.20 -10.70 -6.64
N LEU A 33 -4.01 -10.88 -6.05
CA LEU A 33 -3.17 -9.74 -5.60
C LEU A 33 -2.85 -8.76 -6.73
N HIS A 34 -2.51 -9.25 -7.92
CA HIS A 34 -2.12 -8.41 -9.06
C HIS A 34 -3.22 -7.42 -9.47
N THR A 35 -4.50 -7.78 -9.34
CA THR A 35 -5.64 -6.91 -9.67
C THR A 35 -5.68 -5.62 -8.84
N SER A 36 -5.06 -5.61 -7.66
CA SER A 36 -4.92 -4.39 -6.85
C SER A 36 -4.04 -3.33 -7.51
N ILE A 37 -3.05 -3.76 -8.31
CA ILE A 37 -2.16 -2.86 -9.06
C ILE A 37 -2.95 -2.17 -10.16
N GLU A 38 -3.70 -2.93 -10.97
CA GLU A 38 -4.56 -2.39 -12.03
C GLU A 38 -5.55 -1.36 -11.46
N ARG A 39 -6.19 -1.68 -10.33
CA ARG A 39 -7.10 -0.77 -9.63
C ARG A 39 -6.39 0.51 -9.18
N ALA A 40 -5.22 0.40 -8.56
CA ALA A 40 -4.46 1.58 -8.13
C ALA A 40 -4.08 2.48 -9.30
N ARG A 41 -3.62 1.86 -10.40
CA ARG A 41 -3.19 2.60 -11.59
C ARG A 41 -4.36 3.20 -12.38
N SER A 42 -5.54 2.58 -12.35
CA SER A 42 -6.76 3.14 -12.96
C SER A 42 -7.15 4.52 -12.40
N ILE A 43 -6.70 4.84 -11.18
CA ILE A 43 -6.92 6.15 -10.54
C ILE A 43 -5.61 6.91 -10.29
N ASN A 44 -4.54 6.59 -11.03
CA ASN A 44 -3.24 7.24 -10.99
C ASN A 44 -2.56 7.26 -9.60
N CYS A 45 -2.84 6.29 -8.73
CA CYS A 45 -2.14 6.17 -7.44
C CYS A 45 -0.66 5.90 -7.63
N THR A 46 0.18 6.59 -6.85
CA THR A 46 1.64 6.37 -6.78
C THR A 46 2.03 5.53 -5.56
N ALA A 47 1.11 5.33 -4.62
CA ALA A 47 1.23 4.40 -3.52
C ALA A 47 -0.06 3.58 -3.35
N MET A 48 0.00 2.42 -2.71
CA MET A 48 -1.22 1.69 -2.34
C MET A 48 -1.05 0.88 -1.05
N GLN A 49 -2.18 0.58 -0.40
CA GLN A 49 -2.24 -0.37 0.71
C GLN A 49 -3.18 -1.52 0.33
N ILE A 50 -2.88 -2.75 0.75
CA ILE A 50 -3.72 -3.92 0.51
C ILE A 50 -3.84 -4.78 1.77
N PHE A 51 -4.91 -5.56 1.87
CA PHE A 51 -4.87 -6.76 2.72
C PHE A 51 -4.09 -7.87 2.02
N VAL A 52 -3.36 -8.66 2.79
CA VAL A 52 -2.61 -9.83 2.28
C VAL A 52 -3.44 -11.13 2.31
N LYS A 53 -4.63 -11.08 2.90
CA LYS A 53 -5.61 -12.18 2.99
C LYS A 53 -7.01 -11.64 3.28
N ASN A 54 -8.01 -12.50 3.27
CA ASN A 54 -9.34 -12.17 3.80
C ASN A 54 -9.22 -11.66 5.25
N ASN A 55 -9.74 -10.46 5.52
CA ASN A 55 -9.64 -9.78 6.82
C ASN A 55 -10.59 -10.37 7.90
N MET A 56 -11.50 -11.27 7.52
CA MET A 56 -12.44 -11.94 8.42
C MET A 56 -12.00 -13.37 8.81
N GLN A 57 -10.84 -13.83 8.35
CA GLN A 57 -10.32 -15.18 8.61
C GLN A 57 -8.97 -15.15 9.32
N TRP A 58 -8.78 -16.01 10.34
CA TRP A 58 -7.52 -16.15 11.07
C TRP A 58 -6.39 -16.66 10.17
N PHE A 59 -6.65 -17.74 9.44
CA PHE A 59 -5.67 -18.37 8.57
C PHE A 59 -6.11 -18.24 7.12
N ALA A 60 -5.12 -18.10 6.24
CA ALA A 60 -5.32 -18.12 4.80
C ALA A 60 -4.38 -19.17 4.21
N ARG A 61 -4.73 -19.70 3.05
CA ARG A 61 -3.80 -20.53 2.30
C ARG A 61 -2.54 -19.72 1.95
N PRO A 62 -1.37 -20.37 1.83
CA PRO A 62 -0.21 -19.74 1.23
C PRO A 62 -0.52 -19.22 -0.17
N LEU A 63 0.15 -18.12 -0.54
CA LEU A 63 0.17 -17.65 -1.92
C LEU A 63 0.93 -18.66 -2.77
N THR A 64 0.43 -18.96 -3.96
CA THR A 64 1.14 -19.83 -4.89
C THR A 64 2.30 -19.08 -5.56
N PRO A 65 3.32 -19.79 -6.06
CA PRO A 65 4.40 -19.16 -6.83
C PRO A 65 3.88 -18.33 -8.01
N GLU A 66 2.81 -18.78 -8.67
CA GLU A 66 2.20 -18.10 -9.81
C GLU A 66 1.53 -16.79 -9.39
N GLU A 67 0.84 -16.77 -8.24
CA GLU A 67 0.23 -15.54 -7.70
C GLU A 67 1.28 -14.51 -7.31
N ILE A 68 2.37 -14.97 -6.69
CA ILE A 68 3.52 -14.14 -6.34
C ILE A 68 4.15 -13.57 -7.62
N ALA A 69 4.42 -14.42 -8.61
CA ALA A 69 5.00 -14.00 -9.88
C ALA A 69 4.10 -13.00 -10.63
N ALA A 70 2.78 -13.25 -10.67
CA ALA A 70 1.81 -12.35 -11.30
C ALA A 70 1.81 -10.96 -10.65
N PHE A 71 1.93 -10.89 -9.31
CA PHE A 71 2.02 -9.62 -8.60
C PHE A 71 3.37 -8.93 -8.83
N LEU A 72 4.48 -9.65 -8.67
CA LEU A 72 5.84 -9.09 -8.77
C LEU A 72 6.19 -8.63 -10.18
N ASN A 73 5.77 -9.38 -11.20
CA ASN A 73 6.09 -9.12 -12.60
C ASN A 73 5.01 -8.29 -13.32
N HIS A 74 3.99 -7.80 -12.61
CA HIS A 74 2.94 -7.00 -13.22
C HIS A 74 3.53 -5.74 -13.89
N VAL A 75 3.16 -5.49 -15.14
CA VAL A 75 3.81 -4.47 -15.99
C VAL A 75 3.76 -3.06 -15.40
N GLN A 76 2.67 -2.72 -14.70
CA GLN A 76 2.50 -1.41 -14.07
C GLN A 76 3.01 -1.34 -12.63
N ARG A 77 3.57 -2.43 -12.08
CA ARG A 77 4.01 -2.47 -10.68
C ARG A 77 5.04 -1.39 -10.38
N GLY A 78 5.97 -1.14 -11.31
CA GLY A 78 7.03 -0.14 -11.15
C GLY A 78 6.53 1.30 -11.06
N GLU A 79 5.27 1.56 -11.43
CA GLU A 79 4.64 2.88 -11.33
C GLU A 79 4.14 3.19 -9.91
N LEU A 80 4.05 2.17 -9.04
CA LEU A 80 3.76 2.31 -7.62
C LEU A 80 5.08 2.41 -6.84
N LEU A 81 5.37 3.61 -6.35
CA LEU A 81 6.57 3.93 -5.58
C LEU A 81 6.54 3.31 -4.18
N SER A 82 5.36 2.98 -3.66
CA SER A 82 5.20 2.36 -2.35
C SER A 82 3.97 1.46 -2.28
N ILE A 83 4.12 0.28 -1.66
CA ILE A 83 3.05 -0.68 -1.44
C ILE A 83 3.13 -1.19 -0.01
N PHE A 84 2.01 -1.12 0.71
CA PHE A 84 1.92 -1.53 2.12
C PHE A 84 0.92 -2.66 2.31
N ALA A 85 1.25 -3.58 3.23
CA ALA A 85 0.32 -4.59 3.71
C ALA A 85 -0.37 -4.10 4.99
N HIS A 86 -1.69 -4.15 5.01
CA HIS A 86 -2.46 -3.97 6.23
C HIS A 86 -2.69 -5.33 6.89
N ALA A 87 -2.37 -5.41 8.19
CA ALA A 87 -2.61 -6.60 8.99
C ALA A 87 -4.10 -6.91 9.13
N ASN A 88 -4.43 -8.14 9.49
CA ASN A 88 -5.82 -8.56 9.65
C ASN A 88 -6.43 -7.99 10.95
N TYR A 89 -7.71 -7.59 10.92
CA TYR A 89 -8.41 -6.99 12.07
C TYR A 89 -8.57 -7.91 13.29
N LEU A 90 -8.46 -9.23 13.09
CA LEU A 90 -8.54 -10.22 14.16
C LEU A 90 -7.28 -10.22 15.04
N ILE A 91 -6.14 -9.72 14.53
CA ILE A 91 -4.89 -9.64 15.28
C ILE A 91 -5.07 -8.67 16.46
N ASN A 92 -4.94 -9.20 17.67
CA ASN A 92 -4.96 -8.43 18.90
C ASN A 92 -3.82 -8.91 19.82
N LEU A 93 -2.65 -8.28 19.67
CA LEU A 93 -1.46 -8.56 20.47
C LEU A 93 -1.63 -8.21 21.97
N ALA A 94 -2.70 -7.50 22.34
CA ALA A 94 -3.05 -7.18 23.72
C ALA A 94 -4.20 -8.04 24.25
N ALA A 95 -4.58 -9.11 23.55
CA ALA A 95 -5.68 -9.96 23.97
C ALA A 95 -5.35 -10.67 25.31
N THR A 96 -6.27 -10.56 26.27
CA THR A 96 -6.21 -11.32 27.53
C THR A 96 -6.77 -12.73 27.39
N ASN A 97 -7.51 -13.00 26.30
CA ASN A 97 -7.94 -14.34 25.94
C ASN A 97 -6.76 -15.12 25.34
N PRO A 98 -6.33 -16.26 25.94
CA PRO A 98 -5.16 -17.00 25.48
C PRO A 98 -5.25 -17.47 24.03
N GLN A 99 -6.43 -17.85 23.56
CA GLN A 99 -6.63 -18.33 22.19
C GLN A 99 -6.47 -17.21 21.16
N PHE A 100 -6.99 -16.02 21.46
CA PHE A 100 -6.85 -14.86 20.56
C PHE A 100 -5.42 -14.33 20.55
N HIS A 101 -4.74 -14.33 21.70
CA HIS A 101 -3.33 -13.97 21.77
C HIS A 101 -2.46 -14.97 20.98
N ALA A 102 -2.72 -16.27 21.07
CA ALA A 102 -1.96 -17.29 20.34
C ALA A 102 -2.19 -17.28 18.81
N ASN A 103 -3.35 -16.80 18.36
CA ASN A 103 -3.69 -16.70 16.92
C ASN A 103 -3.27 -15.37 16.27
N SER A 104 -2.89 -14.38 17.08
CA SER A 104 -2.47 -13.04 16.63
C SER A 104 -1.01 -13.02 16.21
#